data_AF-A0A9W9RNM8-F1
#
_entry.id   AF-A0A9W9RNM8-F1
#
_cell.length_a   1.000
_cell.length_b   1.000
_cell.length_c   1.000
_cell.angle_alpha   90.00
_cell.angle_beta   90.00
_cell.angle_gamma   90.00
#
_symmetry.space_group_name_H-M   'P 1'
#
loop_
_entity.id
_entity.type
_entity.pdbx_description
1 polymer ?
#
loop_
_entity_poly.entity_id
_entity_poly.type
_entity_poly.pdbx_seq_one_letter_code
_entity_poly.pdbx_strand_id
1 'polypeptide(L)'
;MQLATLLPMILSTLSLTSALPNGQAATWRATNFTLQCSPGGCAYRFNITAPASENAPGFQTYCEGITPNATACANNTITAAVSPVTNPTWNVKVQHEWHVIEEDYNSEATYWQAGSANVTETTTAFLIKPDVFYGVA
;
A
#
# COMPACT_ATOMS: atom_id res chain seq x y z
N MET A 1 -39.77 -31.93 35.73
CA MET A 1 -39.59 -31.49 34.33
C MET A 1 -38.62 -30.30 34.33
N GLN A 2 -37.72 -30.27 33.36
CA GLN A 2 -36.46 -29.52 33.28
C GLN A 2 -36.51 -28.01 33.57
N LEU A 3 -35.51 -27.52 34.31
CA LEU A 3 -35.06 -26.12 34.24
C LEU A 3 -34.34 -25.91 32.90
N ALA A 4 -34.84 -24.98 32.08
CA ALA A 4 -34.15 -24.51 30.88
C ALA A 4 -33.12 -23.43 31.28
N THR A 5 -31.84 -23.76 31.22
CA THR A 5 -30.72 -22.82 31.36
C THR A 5 -30.48 -22.13 30.02
N LEU A 6 -30.84 -20.85 29.90
CA LEU A 6 -30.47 -20.00 28.78
C LEU A 6 -29.07 -19.43 29.02
N LEU A 7 -28.10 -19.93 28.25
CA LEU A 7 -26.72 -19.41 28.25
C LEU A 7 -26.63 -18.26 27.23
N PRO A 8 -26.36 -17.00 27.62
CA PRO A 8 -26.13 -15.94 26.64
C PRO A 8 -24.73 -16.12 26.04
N MET A 9 -24.67 -16.38 24.72
CA MET A 9 -23.43 -16.22 23.96
C MET A 9 -23.11 -14.74 23.87
N ILE A 10 -22.15 -14.31 24.68
CA ILE A 10 -21.49 -13.00 24.55
C ILE A 10 -20.69 -13.01 23.24
N LEU A 11 -21.20 -12.28 22.25
CA LEU A 11 -20.52 -12.00 21.00
C LEU A 11 -19.39 -11.00 21.30
N SER A 12 -18.15 -11.50 21.43
CA SER A 12 -16.97 -10.64 21.56
C SER A 12 -16.81 -9.85 20.26
N THR A 13 -17.14 -8.56 20.29
CA THR A 13 -16.84 -7.65 19.20
C THR A 13 -15.36 -7.31 19.27
N LEU A 14 -14.55 -7.83 18.35
CA LEU A 14 -13.17 -7.34 18.17
C LEU A 14 -13.28 -5.87 17.81
N SER A 15 -12.86 -5.02 18.74
CA SER A 15 -12.79 -3.58 18.53
C SER A 15 -11.59 -3.33 17.62
N LEU A 16 -11.85 -3.16 16.32
CA LEU A 16 -10.88 -2.64 15.35
C LEU A 16 -10.59 -1.18 15.73
N THR A 17 -9.60 -0.97 16.59
CA THR A 17 -9.03 0.38 16.79
C THR A 17 -8.23 0.71 15.53
N SER A 18 -8.80 1.57 14.68
CA SER A 18 -8.02 2.22 13.63
C SER A 18 -7.11 3.25 14.29
N ALA A 19 -5.88 2.86 14.59
CA ALA A 19 -4.83 3.80 14.94
C ALA A 19 -4.52 4.62 13.68
N LEU A 20 -5.11 5.81 13.56
CA LEU A 20 -4.66 6.79 12.58
C LEU A 20 -3.30 7.31 13.05
N PRO A 21 -2.23 7.18 12.25
CA PRO A 21 -0.94 7.73 12.63
C PRO A 21 -1.05 9.26 12.68
N ASN A 22 -0.76 9.86 13.83
CA ASN A 22 -0.82 11.31 14.07
C ASN A 22 0.32 12.11 13.40
N GLY A 23 1.09 11.50 12.49
CA GLY A 23 2.19 12.15 11.77
C GLY A 23 1.98 12.15 10.25
N GLN A 24 2.44 13.20 9.58
CA GLN A 24 2.38 13.28 8.11
C GLN A 24 3.21 12.14 7.50
N ALA A 25 2.56 11.32 6.66
CA ALA A 25 3.29 10.30 5.92
C ALA A 25 4.33 10.92 4.99
N ALA A 26 5.47 10.25 4.89
CA ALA A 26 6.50 10.64 3.95
C ALA A 26 5.92 10.64 2.53
N THR A 27 6.14 11.73 1.79
CA THR A 27 5.81 11.75 0.36
C THR A 27 6.79 10.85 -0.39
N TRP A 28 6.27 9.96 -1.23
CA TRP A 28 7.08 9.06 -2.03
C TRP A 28 7.44 9.72 -3.35
N ARG A 29 8.68 9.55 -3.78
CA ARG A 29 9.19 10.09 -5.05
C ARG A 29 9.40 8.98 -6.05
N ALA A 30 8.63 9.03 -7.14
CA ALA A 30 8.79 8.16 -8.30
C ALA A 30 9.62 8.86 -9.38
N THR A 31 10.52 8.11 -10.02
CA THR A 31 11.41 8.59 -11.10
C THR A 31 11.59 7.53 -12.17
N ASN A 32 12.06 7.94 -13.35
CA ASN A 32 12.27 7.07 -14.50
C ASN A 32 10.99 6.29 -14.89
N PHE A 33 9.82 6.92 -14.76
CA PHE A 33 8.57 6.31 -15.18
C PHE A 33 8.55 6.16 -16.69
N THR A 34 8.26 4.95 -17.17
CA THR A 34 7.95 4.70 -18.57
C THR A 34 6.76 3.77 -18.68
N LEU A 35 5.94 4.00 -19.70
CA LEU A 35 4.83 3.14 -20.08
C LEU A 35 4.97 2.78 -21.56
N GLN A 36 4.95 1.49 -21.88
CA GLN A 36 5.09 1.00 -23.25
C GLN A 36 3.96 0.03 -23.57
N CYS A 37 3.10 0.42 -24.52
CA CYS A 37 1.92 -0.35 -24.88
C CYS A 37 2.15 -1.21 -26.13
N SER A 38 1.62 -2.43 -26.07
CA SER A 38 1.54 -3.37 -27.19
C SER A 38 0.11 -3.94 -27.26
N PRO A 39 -0.25 -4.69 -28.32
CA PRO A 39 -1.55 -5.37 -28.37
C PRO A 39 -1.81 -6.32 -27.19
N GLY A 40 -0.76 -6.80 -26.50
CA GLY A 40 -0.87 -7.66 -25.31
C GLY A 40 -1.01 -6.92 -23.98
N GLY A 41 -1.02 -5.58 -23.98
CA GLY A 41 -1.08 -4.74 -22.78
C GLY A 41 0.07 -3.73 -22.70
N CYS A 42 0.04 -2.90 -21.65
CA CYS A 42 1.08 -1.91 -21.38
C CYS A 42 2.01 -2.39 -20.27
N ALA A 43 3.31 -2.35 -20.52
CA ALA A 43 4.33 -2.58 -19.51
C ALA A 43 4.70 -1.24 -18.87
N TYR A 44 4.78 -1.19 -17.55
CA TYR A 44 5.25 -0.03 -16.80
C TYR A 44 6.53 -0.35 -16.05
N ARG A 45 7.34 0.69 -15.81
CA ARG A 45 8.50 0.63 -14.92
C ARG A 45 8.80 1.98 -14.30
N PHE A 46 9.30 1.99 -13.07
CA PHE A 46 9.77 3.19 -12.37
C PHE A 46 10.60 2.84 -11.13
N ASN A 47 11.45 3.77 -10.70
CA ASN A 47 12.08 3.76 -9.38
C ASN A 47 11.19 4.50 -8.40
N ILE A 48 11.10 4.03 -7.16
CA ILE A 48 10.38 4.74 -6.09
C ILE A 48 11.16 4.75 -4.78
N THR A 49 11.12 5.88 -4.09
CA THR A 49 11.81 6.11 -2.82
C THR A 49 10.92 6.84 -1.83
N ALA A 50 11.08 6.52 -0.55
CA ALA A 50 10.49 7.23 0.56
C ALA A 50 11.51 7.30 1.72
N PRO A 51 11.74 8.48 2.32
CA PRO A 51 12.50 8.55 3.56
C PRO A 51 11.74 7.84 4.69
N ALA A 52 12.46 7.35 5.69
CA ALA A 52 11.85 6.89 6.92
C ALA A 52 11.10 8.05 7.60
N SER A 53 10.00 7.73 8.25
CA SER A 53 9.21 8.66 9.07
C SER A 53 8.96 8.05 10.44
N GLU A 54 8.36 8.82 11.35
CA GLU A 54 7.95 8.31 12.67
C GLU A 54 7.00 7.11 12.56
N ASN A 55 6.20 7.02 11.50
CA ASN A 55 5.13 6.05 11.37
C ASN A 55 5.39 4.95 10.32
N ALA A 56 6.51 5.00 9.59
CA ALA A 56 6.81 4.00 8.57
C ALA A 56 8.30 3.94 8.23
N PRO A 57 8.83 2.73 7.96
CA PRO A 57 10.20 2.58 7.51
C PRO A 57 10.39 3.22 6.12
N GLY A 58 11.61 3.69 5.88
CA GLY A 58 11.99 4.19 4.57
C GLY A 58 12.19 3.03 3.59
N PHE A 59 12.01 3.30 2.30
CA PHE A 59 12.27 2.32 1.26
C PHE A 59 12.86 2.96 0.00
N GLN A 60 13.58 2.14 -0.75
CA GLN A 60 14.03 2.44 -2.09
C GLN A 60 13.93 1.17 -2.92
N THR A 61 13.20 1.22 -4.03
CA THR A 61 13.00 0.04 -4.88
C THR A 61 12.73 0.42 -6.33
N TYR A 62 12.69 -0.60 -7.17
CA TYR A 62 12.31 -0.55 -8.57
C TYR A 62 11.06 -1.42 -8.78
N CYS A 63 10.10 -0.87 -9.50
CA CYS A 63 8.82 -1.52 -9.79
C CYS A 63 8.67 -1.70 -11.30
N GLU A 64 8.23 -2.87 -11.71
CA GLU A 64 7.82 -3.17 -13.09
C GLU A 64 6.65 -4.15 -13.12
N GLY A 65 5.86 -4.09 -14.18
CA GLY A 65 4.70 -4.96 -14.32
C GLY A 65 3.91 -4.70 -15.59
N ILE A 66 2.81 -5.44 -15.74
CA ILE A 66 1.87 -5.31 -16.86
C ILE A 66 0.54 -4.79 -16.32
N THR A 67 0.03 -3.72 -16.92
CA THR A 67 -1.26 -3.13 -16.55
C THR A 67 -2.41 -4.11 -16.77
N PRO A 68 -3.48 -4.11 -15.94
CA PRO A 68 -3.68 -3.31 -14.74
C PRO A 68 -3.26 -4.01 -13.44
N ASN A 69 -2.52 -5.13 -13.55
CA ASN A 69 -2.31 -6.02 -12.42
C ASN A 69 -1.38 -5.40 -11.38
N ALA A 70 -1.72 -5.64 -10.10
CA ALA A 70 -0.81 -5.37 -9.00
C ALA A 70 0.35 -6.36 -9.05
N THR A 71 1.57 -5.87 -8.91
CA THR A 71 2.80 -6.68 -8.95
C THR A 71 3.73 -6.22 -7.83
N ALA A 72 4.34 -7.18 -7.13
CA ALA A 72 5.38 -6.87 -6.17
C ALA A 72 6.57 -6.21 -6.90
N CYS A 73 7.09 -5.14 -6.33
CA CYS A 73 8.32 -4.52 -6.80
C CYS A 73 9.53 -5.39 -6.41
N ALA A 74 10.74 -4.98 -6.79
CA ALA A 74 11.97 -5.70 -6.41
C ALA A 74 12.15 -5.82 -4.88
N ASN A 75 11.53 -4.90 -4.12
CA ASN A 75 11.30 -5.06 -2.69
C ASN A 75 9.87 -5.57 -2.50
N ASN A 76 9.72 -6.79 -1.99
CA ASN A 76 8.43 -7.46 -1.84
C ASN A 76 7.50 -6.81 -0.80
N THR A 77 8.01 -5.89 0.02
CA THR A 77 7.19 -5.03 0.90
C THR A 77 6.44 -3.94 0.13
N ILE A 78 6.78 -3.72 -1.15
CA ILE A 78 6.19 -2.71 -2.01
C ILE A 78 5.44 -3.39 -3.14
N THR A 79 4.17 -3.04 -3.31
CA THR A 79 3.33 -3.48 -4.42
C THR A 79 2.92 -2.28 -5.26
N ALA A 80 3.00 -2.39 -6.58
CA ALA A 80 2.57 -1.35 -7.51
C ALA A 80 1.51 -1.87 -8.48
N ALA A 81 0.63 -0.98 -8.93
CA ALA A 81 -0.30 -1.22 -10.02
C ALA A 81 -0.42 0.05 -10.86
N VAL A 82 -0.52 -0.10 -12.19
CA VAL A 82 -0.77 1.01 -13.11
C VAL A 82 -1.99 0.69 -13.95
N SER A 83 -2.97 1.58 -13.98
CA SER A 83 -4.24 1.36 -14.68
C SER A 83 -4.69 2.61 -15.44
N PRO A 84 -5.33 2.47 -16.62
CA PRO A 84 -5.84 3.62 -17.35
C PRO A 84 -6.97 4.29 -16.58
N VAL A 85 -7.04 5.63 -16.63
CA VAL A 85 -8.17 6.41 -16.10
C VAL A 85 -9.01 6.91 -17.27
N THR A 86 -8.42 7.82 -18.05
CA THR A 86 -8.98 8.42 -19.26
C THR A 86 -7.79 8.81 -20.13
N ASN A 87 -7.78 8.48 -21.43
CA ASN A 87 -6.64 8.83 -22.29
C ASN A 87 -6.35 10.36 -22.24
N PRO A 88 -5.10 10.81 -21.96
CA PRO A 88 -3.82 10.09 -21.81
C PRO A 88 -3.36 9.84 -20.35
N THR A 89 -4.29 9.89 -19.41
CA THR A 89 -4.09 9.78 -17.96
C THR A 89 -4.12 8.33 -17.48
N TRP A 90 -3.11 7.99 -16.68
CA TRP A 90 -2.92 6.71 -16.00
C TRP A 90 -2.83 6.94 -14.50
N ASN A 91 -3.39 6.03 -13.71
CA ASN A 91 -3.25 6.05 -12.26
C ASN A 91 -2.17 5.04 -11.86
N VAL A 92 -1.17 5.53 -11.14
CA VAL A 92 -0.14 4.70 -10.50
C VAL A 92 -0.51 4.58 -9.03
N LYS A 93 -0.77 3.35 -8.57
CA LYS A 93 -1.01 3.02 -7.17
C LYS A 93 0.18 2.28 -6.61
N VAL A 94 0.58 2.64 -5.40
CA VAL A 94 1.63 1.93 -4.66
C VAL A 94 1.13 1.66 -3.24
N GLN A 95 1.45 0.47 -2.74
CA GLN A 95 1.25 0.04 -1.36
C GLN A 95 2.59 -0.36 -0.76
N HIS A 96 2.83 0.02 0.49
CA HIS A 96 3.94 -0.39 1.32
C HIS A 96 3.41 -1.15 2.54
N GLU A 97 3.94 -2.33 2.79
CA GLU A 97 3.61 -3.22 3.90
C GLU A 97 4.85 -3.48 4.76
N TRP A 98 4.73 -3.38 6.07
CA TRP A 98 5.81 -3.73 6.98
C TRP A 98 5.30 -4.37 8.28
N HIS A 99 6.17 -5.14 8.92
CA HIS A 99 5.86 -5.87 10.15
C HIS A 99 6.72 -5.32 11.30
N VAL A 100 6.13 -5.28 12.49
CA VAL A 100 6.80 -4.91 13.74
C VAL A 100 6.52 -6.00 14.76
N ILE A 101 7.57 -6.49 15.42
CA ILE A 101 7.43 -7.44 16.53
C ILE A 101 7.32 -6.65 17.82
N GLU A 102 6.24 -6.84 18.55
CA GLU A 102 6.04 -6.29 19.90
C GLU A 102 6.63 -7.26 20.92
N GLU A 103 7.86 -6.96 21.39
CA GLU A 103 8.62 -7.85 22.28
C GLU A 103 7.88 -8.17 23.58
N ASP A 104 7.13 -7.20 24.14
CA ASP A 104 6.39 -7.35 25.39
C ASP A 104 5.24 -8.38 25.30
N TYR A 105 4.72 -8.62 24.09
CA TYR A 105 3.58 -9.50 23.85
C TYR A 105 3.91 -10.71 22.96
N ASN A 106 5.13 -10.77 22.41
CA ASN A 106 5.54 -11.76 21.41
C ASN A 106 4.50 -11.88 20.28
N SER A 107 3.98 -10.73 19.83
CA SER A 107 3.02 -10.59 18.74
C SER A 107 3.65 -9.83 17.59
N GLU A 108 3.12 -10.07 16.38
CA GLU A 108 3.51 -9.36 15.17
C GLU A 108 2.36 -8.45 14.74
N ALA A 109 2.65 -7.15 14.65
CA ALA A 109 1.77 -6.18 14.06
C ALA A 109 2.17 -5.95 12.60
N THR A 110 1.19 -5.97 11.70
CA THR A 110 1.39 -5.64 10.28
C THR A 110 0.75 -4.29 9.99
N TYR A 111 1.46 -3.46 9.23
CA TYR A 111 1.04 -2.11 8.87
C TYR A 111 1.12 -1.90 7.38
N TRP A 112 0.27 -1.00 6.89
CA TRP A 112 0.19 -0.67 5.48
C TRP A 112 0.01 0.83 5.26
N GLN A 113 0.62 1.29 4.17
CA GLN A 113 0.37 2.59 3.57
C GLN A 113 0.08 2.42 2.10
N ALA A 114 -0.91 3.12 1.58
CA ALA A 114 -1.15 3.20 0.15
C ALA A 114 -1.34 4.64 -0.31
N GLY A 115 -0.94 4.90 -1.54
CA GLY A 115 -1.12 6.18 -2.20
C GLY A 115 -1.22 6.00 -3.70
N SER A 116 -1.71 7.05 -4.37
CA SER A 116 -1.75 7.06 -5.83
C SER A 116 -1.42 8.43 -6.42
N ALA A 117 -1.02 8.41 -7.69
CA ALA A 117 -0.81 9.61 -8.49
C ALA A 117 -1.31 9.38 -9.92
N ASN A 118 -1.85 10.44 -10.51
CA ASN A 118 -2.20 10.44 -11.93
C ASN A 118 -1.03 10.99 -12.74
N VAL A 119 -0.69 10.28 -13.82
CA VAL A 119 0.43 10.58 -14.70
C VAL A 119 -0.01 10.46 -16.15
N THR A 120 0.80 11.01 -17.04
CA THR A 120 0.70 10.80 -18.49
C THR A 120 1.88 9.95 -18.98
N GLU A 121 1.80 9.45 -20.22
CA GLU A 121 2.91 8.72 -20.86
C GLU A 121 4.20 9.54 -20.96
N THR A 122 4.11 10.87 -20.94
CA THR A 122 5.25 11.79 -20.96
C THR A 122 5.83 12.11 -19.58
N THR A 123 5.15 11.69 -18.51
CA THR A 123 5.60 11.95 -17.14
C THR A 123 6.78 11.04 -16.80
N THR A 124 7.93 11.59 -16.43
CA THR A 124 9.11 10.79 -16.05
C THR A 124 9.34 10.74 -14.53
N ALA A 125 8.79 11.70 -13.79
CA ALA A 125 8.89 11.77 -12.34
C ALA A 125 7.62 12.40 -11.74
N PHE A 126 7.22 11.93 -10.56
CA PHE A 126 6.03 12.39 -9.85
C PHE A 126 6.13 12.06 -8.36
N LEU A 127 5.22 12.64 -7.58
CA LEU A 127 5.11 12.42 -6.15
C LEU A 127 3.82 11.65 -5.85
N ILE A 128 3.90 10.67 -4.95
CA ILE A 128 2.75 9.99 -4.37
C ILE A 128 2.65 10.42 -2.91
N LYS A 129 1.48 10.92 -2.52
CA LYS A 129 1.16 11.19 -1.11
C LYS A 129 0.27 10.05 -0.62
N PRO A 130 0.72 9.23 0.34
CA PRO A 130 -0.12 8.21 0.92
C PRO A 130 -1.30 8.84 1.66
N ASP A 131 -2.50 8.33 1.41
CA ASP A 131 -3.76 8.78 1.99
C ASP A 131 -4.52 7.64 2.68
N VAL A 132 -4.03 6.41 2.59
CA VAL A 132 -4.57 5.23 3.25
C VAL A 132 -3.54 4.68 4.23
N PHE A 133 -3.99 4.44 5.47
CA PHE A 133 -3.19 3.90 6.58
C PHE A 133 -4.03 2.89 7.34
N TYR A 134 -3.49 1.70 7.58
CA TYR A 134 -4.11 0.73 8.47
C TYR A 134 -3.06 -0.18 9.08
N GLY A 135 -3.39 -0.78 10.22
CA GLY A 135 -2.55 -1.77 10.88
C GLY A 135 -3.41 -2.79 11.62
N VAL A 136 -2.89 -3.99 11.79
CA VAL A 136 -3.49 -5.09 12.55
C VAL A 136 -2.42 -5.65 13.48
N ALA A 137 -2.80 -5.90 14.74
CA ALA A 137 -1.94 -6.44 15.79
C ALA A 137 -2.72 -7.51 16.57
#